data_AF-A0A9P0CWG6-F1
#
_entry.id   AF-A0A9P0CWG6-F1
#
_cell.length_a   1.000
_cell.length_b   1.000
_cell.length_c   1.000
_cell.angle_alpha   90.00
_cell.angle_beta   90.00
_cell.angle_gamma   90.00
#
_symmetry.space_group_name_H-M   'P 1'
#
loop_
_entity.id
_entity.type
_entity.pdbx_description
1 polymer ?
#
loop_
_entity_poly.entity_id
_entity_poly.type
_entity_poly.pdbx_seq_one_letter_code
_entity_poly.pdbx_strand_id
1 'polypeptide(L)'
;MGNDKSIEDLYKLLSCLNTKIDNAQETLNDIKSEVSGLSAKIVKLEEENITLKNQIKSLDRRLRKNNLVVFGLETKDASLSLQKLSQILEVPLDLSHFNNIYFIPNKNNQVILKLELNSYLIKTKIFGSLNKLKNTKMYITNDLNAKDQLTQKTLRG
;
A
#
# COMPACT_ATOMS: atom_id res chain seq x y z
N MET A 1 -72.07 -39.18 -5.79
CA MET A 1 -71.94 -37.75 -5.47
C MET A 1 -70.46 -37.44 -5.40
N GLY A 2 -69.94 -36.68 -6.35
CA GLY A 2 -68.53 -36.32 -6.37
C GLY A 2 -67.98 -36.46 -7.77
N ASN A 3 -67.99 -35.35 -8.51
CA ASN A 3 -67.01 -34.98 -9.54
C ASN A 3 -67.55 -33.79 -10.33
N ASP A 4 -67.78 -32.67 -9.66
CA ASP A 4 -67.87 -31.37 -10.33
C ASP A 4 -67.37 -30.32 -9.34
N LYS A 5 -66.04 -30.13 -9.29
CA LYS A 5 -65.60 -28.75 -9.12
C LYS A 5 -66.16 -28.02 -10.33
N SER A 6 -67.02 -27.03 -10.11
CA SER A 6 -67.67 -26.31 -11.21
C SER A 6 -66.59 -25.82 -12.17
N ILE A 7 -66.83 -25.90 -13.47
CA ILE A 7 -65.94 -25.35 -14.51
C ILE A 7 -65.51 -23.91 -14.17
N GLU A 8 -66.39 -23.17 -13.50
CA GLU A 8 -66.14 -21.82 -12.98
C GLU A 8 -64.99 -21.76 -11.96
N ASP A 9 -64.86 -22.75 -11.07
CA ASP A 9 -63.78 -22.81 -10.08
C ASP A 9 -62.43 -23.08 -10.76
N LEU A 10 -62.43 -23.86 -11.84
CA LEU A 10 -61.23 -24.09 -12.66
C LEU A 10 -60.80 -22.80 -13.37
N TYR A 11 -61.73 -22.03 -13.93
CA TYR A 11 -61.42 -20.72 -14.53
C TYR A 11 -60.87 -19.72 -13.50
N LYS A 12 -61.45 -19.68 -12.30
CA LYS A 12 -60.94 -18.83 -11.20
C LYS A 12 -59.52 -19.23 -10.80
N LEU A 13 -59.25 -20.54 -10.69
CA LEU A 13 -57.91 -21.05 -10.37
C LEU A 13 -56.90 -20.71 -11.47
N LEU A 14 -57.26 -20.90 -12.75
CA LEU A 14 -56.41 -20.59 -13.90
C LEU A 14 -56.06 -19.09 -13.94
N SER A 15 -57.06 -18.23 -13.74
CA SER A 15 -56.86 -16.77 -13.66
C SER A 15 -55.89 -16.39 -12.54
N CYS A 16 -56.09 -16.94 -11.33
CA CYS A 16 -55.22 -16.72 -10.19
C CYS A 16 -53.78 -17.21 -10.43
N LEU A 17 -53.61 -18.35 -11.10
CA LEU A 17 -52.29 -18.87 -11.47
C LEU A 17 -51.59 -17.97 -12.48
N ASN A 18 -52.30 -17.47 -13.50
CA ASN A 18 -51.74 -16.54 -14.48
C ASN A 18 -51.23 -15.25 -13.80
N THR A 19 -52.05 -14.65 -12.93
CA THR A 19 -51.61 -13.46 -12.18
C THR A 19 -50.37 -13.74 -11.32
N LYS A 20 -50.28 -14.91 -10.68
CA LYS A 20 -49.08 -15.29 -9.91
C LYS A 20 -47.85 -15.47 -10.81
N ILE A 21 -48.02 -16.03 -12.00
CA ILE A 21 -46.94 -16.19 -12.97
C ILE A 21 -46.46 -14.81 -13.44
N ASP A 22 -47.39 -13.91 -13.79
CA ASP A 22 -47.07 -12.56 -14.24
C ASP A 22 -46.30 -11.78 -13.16
N ASN A 23 -46.79 -11.81 -11.91
CA ASN A 23 -46.11 -11.17 -10.78
C ASN A 23 -44.72 -11.77 -10.51
N ALA A 24 -44.56 -13.08 -10.66
CA ALA A 24 -43.28 -13.75 -10.49
C ALA A 24 -42.29 -13.37 -11.61
N GLN A 25 -42.78 -13.20 -12.85
CA GLN A 25 -41.96 -12.74 -13.98
C GLN A 25 -41.51 -11.29 -13.79
N GLU A 26 -42.39 -10.41 -13.31
CA GLU A 26 -42.06 -9.03 -12.99
C GLU A 26 -40.98 -8.97 -11.91
N THR A 27 -41.19 -9.70 -10.80
CA THR A 27 -40.21 -9.81 -9.71
C THR A 27 -38.85 -10.34 -10.22
N LEU A 28 -38.86 -11.35 -11.10
CA LEU A 28 -37.63 -11.89 -11.69
C LEU A 28 -36.89 -10.85 -12.55
N ASN A 29 -37.62 -10.03 -13.29
CA ASN A 29 -37.03 -8.98 -14.12
C ASN A 29 -36.42 -7.87 -13.26
N ASP A 30 -37.08 -7.49 -12.16
CA ASP A 30 -36.55 -6.52 -11.21
C ASP A 30 -35.25 -7.03 -10.56
N ILE A 31 -35.24 -8.28 -10.10
CA ILE A 31 -34.03 -8.92 -9.54
C ILE A 31 -32.91 -8.95 -10.57
N LYS A 32 -33.18 -9.30 -11.84
CA LYS A 32 -32.16 -9.29 -12.89
C LYS A 32 -31.57 -7.89 -13.10
N SER A 33 -32.42 -6.87 -13.07
CA SER A 33 -32.01 -5.46 -13.19
C SER A 33 -31.10 -5.07 -12.02
N GLU A 34 -31.49 -5.41 -10.79
CA GLU A 34 -30.71 -5.13 -9.59
C GLU A 34 -29.34 -5.85 -9.63
N VAL A 35 -29.32 -7.14 -9.98
CA VAL A 35 -28.08 -7.93 -10.11
C VAL A 35 -27.13 -7.32 -11.15
N SER A 36 -27.67 -6.84 -12.27
CA SER A 36 -26.87 -6.15 -13.29
C SER A 36 -26.28 -4.84 -12.75
N GLY A 37 -27.10 -4.04 -12.05
CA GLY A 37 -26.66 -2.80 -11.40
C GLY A 37 -25.58 -3.03 -10.35
N LEU A 38 -25.73 -4.05 -9.51
CA LEU A 38 -24.73 -4.44 -8.51
C LEU A 38 -23.43 -4.91 -9.15
N SER A 39 -23.51 -5.69 -10.23
CA SER A 39 -22.33 -6.15 -10.97
C SER A 39 -21.54 -4.98 -11.55
N ALA A 40 -22.22 -3.99 -12.15
CA ALA A 40 -21.58 -2.77 -12.65
C ALA A 40 -20.94 -1.94 -11.51
N LYS A 41 -21.58 -1.89 -10.34
CA LYS A 41 -21.04 -1.21 -9.16
C LYS A 41 -19.78 -1.89 -8.62
N ILE A 42 -19.75 -3.23 -8.60
CA ILE A 42 -18.56 -4.00 -8.19
C ILE A 42 -17.37 -3.66 -9.07
N VAL A 43 -17.55 -3.68 -10.40
CA VAL A 43 -16.47 -3.35 -11.35
C VAL A 43 -15.89 -1.95 -11.09
N LYS A 44 -16.75 -0.94 -10.90
CA LYS A 44 -16.31 0.43 -10.58
C LYS A 44 -15.52 0.49 -9.27
N LEU A 45 -16.00 -0.19 -8.23
CA LEU A 45 -15.31 -0.22 -6.94
C LEU A 45 -13.94 -0.93 -7.03
N GLU A 46 -13.83 -1.97 -7.86
CA GLU A 46 -12.54 -2.64 -8.11
C GLU A 46 -11.54 -1.71 -8.81
N GLU A 47 -11.98 -0.96 -9.82
CA GLU A 47 -11.17 0.04 -10.52
C GLU A 47 -10.70 1.17 -9.59
N GLU A 48 -11.61 1.69 -8.76
CA GLU A 48 -11.29 2.69 -7.74
C GLU A 48 -10.26 2.15 -6.73
N ASN A 49 -10.43 0.91 -6.28
CA ASN A 49 -9.52 0.27 -5.35
C ASN A 49 -8.11 0.10 -5.94
N ILE A 50 -8.00 -0.28 -7.22
CA ILE A 50 -6.72 -0.34 -7.94
C ILE A 50 -6.06 1.05 -7.99
N THR A 51 -6.85 2.07 -8.32
CA THR A 51 -6.37 3.46 -8.39
C THR A 51 -5.85 3.94 -7.03
N LEU A 52 -6.61 3.72 -5.96
CA LEU A 52 -6.22 4.08 -4.59
C LEU A 52 -4.95 3.35 -4.14
N LYS A 53 -4.82 2.05 -4.43
CA LYS A 53 -3.60 1.28 -4.16
C LYS A 53 -2.38 1.88 -4.86
N ASN A 54 -2.52 2.31 -6.10
CA ASN A 54 -1.45 2.95 -6.86
C ASN A 54 -1.08 4.33 -6.28
N GLN A 55 -2.08 5.11 -5.86
CA GLN A 55 -1.85 6.40 -5.19
C GLN A 55 -1.12 6.23 -3.87
N ILE A 56 -1.54 5.29 -3.01
CA ILE A 56 -0.87 4.97 -1.75
C ILE A 56 0.58 4.57 -2.00
N LYS A 57 0.86 3.73 -2.99
CA LYS A 57 2.22 3.33 -3.36
C LYS A 57 3.07 4.53 -3.79
N SER A 58 2.51 5.44 -4.58
CA SER A 58 3.19 6.66 -5.02
C SER A 58 3.50 7.59 -3.84
N LEU A 59 2.53 7.78 -2.93
CA LEU A 59 2.70 8.59 -1.73
C LEU A 59 3.74 8.00 -0.78
N ASP A 60 3.73 6.70 -0.52
CA ASP A 60 4.74 6.03 0.32
C ASP A 60 6.15 6.23 -0.25
N ARG A 61 6.32 6.07 -1.57
CA ARG A 61 7.60 6.36 -2.24
C ARG A 61 8.02 7.82 -2.12
N ARG A 62 7.08 8.76 -2.22
CA ARG A 62 7.34 10.19 -2.05
C ARG A 62 7.78 10.52 -0.62
N LEU A 63 7.09 9.99 0.39
CA LEU A 63 7.43 10.18 1.80
C LEU A 63 8.82 9.62 2.15
N ARG A 64 9.21 8.50 1.52
CA ARG A 64 10.53 7.88 1.72
C ARG A 64 11.63 8.40 0.80
N LYS A 65 11.29 9.25 -0.18
CA LYS A 65 12.22 9.68 -1.23
C LYS A 65 13.52 10.28 -0.67
N ASN A 66 13.42 11.05 0.41
CA ASN A 66 14.56 11.70 1.05
C ASN A 66 15.08 10.93 2.27
N ASN A 67 14.51 9.77 2.58
CA ASN A 67 14.91 8.98 3.71
C ASN A 67 16.08 8.07 3.35
N LEU A 68 16.94 7.82 4.32
CA LEU A 68 18.01 6.84 4.22
C LEU A 68 18.17 6.11 5.55
N VAL A 69 18.75 4.92 5.46
CA VAL A 69 18.99 4.06 6.62
C VAL A 69 20.47 3.78 6.71
N VAL A 70 21.03 4.02 7.89
CA VAL A 70 22.43 3.80 8.22
C VAL A 70 22.52 2.60 9.15
N PHE A 71 23.44 1.70 8.83
CA PHE A 71 23.72 0.50 9.60
C PHE A 71 25.18 0.48 10.04
N GLY A 72 25.51 -0.40 10.99
CA GLY A 72 26.88 -0.58 11.47
C GLY A 72 27.36 0.53 12.42
N LEU A 73 26.42 1.24 13.05
CA LEU A 73 26.72 2.22 14.08
C LEU A 73 27.04 1.53 15.41
N GLU A 74 27.89 2.17 16.22
CA GLU A 74 28.36 1.64 17.51
C GLU A 74 27.54 2.16 18.69
N THR A 75 26.76 3.23 18.51
CA THR A 75 26.09 3.98 19.58
C THR A 75 24.68 4.40 19.20
N LYS A 76 23.78 4.45 20.18
CA LYS A 76 22.42 5.01 20.04
C LYS A 76 22.36 6.52 20.31
N ASP A 77 23.47 7.21 20.14
CA ASP A 77 23.55 8.68 20.18
C ASP A 77 23.50 9.23 18.74
N ALA A 78 22.46 9.99 18.44
CA ALA A 78 22.24 10.57 17.12
C ALA A 78 23.32 11.60 16.76
N SER A 79 23.68 12.48 17.70
CA SER A 79 24.66 13.55 17.48
C SER A 79 26.05 12.97 17.17
N LEU A 80 26.47 11.99 17.97
CA LEU A 80 27.77 11.32 17.76
C LEU A 80 27.79 10.52 16.45
N SER A 81 26.67 9.86 16.11
CA SER A 81 26.53 9.13 14.85
C SER A 81 26.62 10.07 13.64
N LEU A 82 25.94 11.22 13.68
CA LEU A 82 25.99 12.22 12.61
C LEU A 82 27.37 12.83 12.45
N GLN A 83 28.05 13.15 13.57
CA GLN A 83 29.41 13.67 13.52
C GLN A 83 30.36 12.68 12.85
N LYS A 84 30.32 11.40 13.26
CA LYS A 84 31.12 10.33 12.66
C LYS A 84 30.82 10.15 11.17
N LEU A 85 29.54 10.17 10.78
CA LEU A 85 29.12 10.07 9.38
C LEU A 85 29.59 11.27 8.56
N SER A 86 29.45 12.48 9.11
CA SER A 86 29.87 13.72 8.45
C SER A 86 31.37 13.72 8.17
N GLN A 87 32.18 13.28 9.14
CA GLN A 87 33.63 13.15 9.02
C GLN A 87 34.03 12.15 7.93
N ILE A 88 33.43 10.95 7.94
CA ILE A 88 33.81 9.88 6.99
C ILE A 88 33.35 10.19 5.57
N LEU A 89 32.14 10.73 5.41
CA LEU A 89 31.60 11.05 4.09
C LEU A 89 32.19 12.36 3.52
N GLU A 90 32.80 13.18 4.38
CA GLU A 90 33.17 14.57 4.11
C GLU A 90 31.99 15.37 3.55
N VAL A 91 30.81 15.13 4.13
CA VAL A 91 29.57 15.86 3.83
C VAL A 91 29.16 16.55 5.12
N PRO A 92 28.96 17.87 5.14
CA PRO A 92 28.51 18.55 6.35
C PRO A 92 27.09 18.09 6.69
N LEU A 93 26.93 17.42 7.83
CA LEU A 93 25.65 16.93 8.33
C LEU A 93 25.37 17.56 9.68
N ASP A 94 24.70 18.71 9.67
CA ASP A 94 24.11 19.30 10.86
C ASP A 94 22.64 18.84 11.07
N LEU A 95 22.10 19.08 12.27
CA LEU A 95 20.71 18.74 12.61
C LEU A 95 19.68 19.48 11.75
N SER A 96 20.01 20.64 11.18
CA SER A 96 19.08 21.42 10.35
C SER A 96 18.76 20.77 9.01
N HIS A 97 19.57 19.80 8.57
CA HIS A 97 19.33 19.03 7.33
C HIS A 97 18.27 17.93 7.48
N PHE A 98 17.76 17.70 8.69
CA PHE A 98 16.89 16.56 8.99
C PHE A 98 15.54 17.03 9.50
N ASN A 99 14.47 16.43 8.99
CA ASN A 99 13.14 16.54 9.58
C ASN A 99 13.04 15.66 10.83
N ASN A 100 13.54 14.42 10.73
CA ASN A 100 13.52 13.45 11.81
C ASN A 100 14.76 12.56 11.79
N ILE A 101 15.18 12.16 12.99
CA ILE A 101 16.29 11.24 13.23
C ILE A 101 15.87 10.28 14.33
N TYR A 102 15.87 8.98 14.04
CA TYR A 102 15.48 8.00 15.05
C TYR A 102 16.13 6.63 14.80
N PHE A 103 16.33 5.91 15.89
CA PHE A 103 16.87 4.56 15.85
C PHE A 103 15.75 3.55 15.59
N ILE A 104 15.99 2.64 14.65
CA ILE A 104 15.07 1.54 14.36
C ILE A 104 15.41 0.37 15.30
N PRO A 105 14.43 -0.16 16.06
CA PRO A 105 14.61 -1.36 16.84
C PRO A 105 14.96 -2.55 15.94
N ASN A 106 15.99 -3.31 16.31
CA ASN A 106 16.37 -4.53 15.60
C ASN A 106 16.53 -5.69 16.59
N LYS A 107 16.06 -6.89 16.19
CA LYS A 107 16.15 -8.13 16.97
C LYS A 107 17.60 -8.52 17.30
N ASN A 108 18.55 -8.15 16.44
CA ASN A 108 19.96 -8.49 16.61
C ASN A 108 20.73 -7.45 17.46
N ASN A 109 20.04 -6.52 18.13
CA ASN A 109 20.59 -5.39 18.87
C ASN A 109 21.57 -4.51 18.06
N GLN A 110 21.55 -4.62 16.72
CA GLN A 110 22.32 -3.74 15.85
C GLN A 110 21.72 -2.34 15.90
N VAL A 111 22.58 -1.34 15.94
CA VAL A 111 22.16 0.05 15.87
C VAL A 111 21.89 0.40 14.41
N ILE A 112 20.62 0.70 14.13
CA ILE A 112 20.14 1.16 12.83
C ILE A 112 19.60 2.57 13.02
N LEU A 113 20.11 3.53 12.27
CA LEU A 113 19.66 4.92 12.31
C LEU A 113 18.90 5.24 11.03
N LYS A 114 17.66 5.69 11.17
CA LYS A 114 16.90 6.25 10.06
C LYS A 114 17.00 7.76 10.08
N LEU A 115 17.27 8.32 8.92
CA LEU A 115 17.43 9.74 8.69
C LEU A 115 16.41 10.20 7.65
N GLU A 116 15.56 11.16 8.02
CA GLU A 116 14.59 11.79 7.13
C GLU A 116 15.11 13.18 6.76
N LEU A 117 15.69 13.30 5.56
CA LEU A 117 16.30 14.54 5.11
C LEU A 117 15.24 15.55 4.63
N ASN A 118 15.45 16.82 4.95
CA ASN A 118 14.62 17.90 4.40
C ASN A 118 14.93 18.17 2.91
N SER A 119 16.09 17.73 2.41
CA SER A 119 16.56 18.01 1.05
C SER A 119 17.10 16.78 0.34
N TYR A 120 16.60 16.56 -0.88
CA TYR A 120 17.12 15.53 -1.77
C TYR A 120 18.57 15.79 -2.18
N LEU A 121 19.01 17.05 -2.20
CA LEU A 121 20.40 17.41 -2.56
C LEU A 121 21.40 16.86 -1.54
N ILE A 122 21.10 16.96 -0.25
CA ILE A 122 21.93 16.35 0.79
C ILE A 122 21.98 14.84 0.63
N LYS A 123 20.83 14.22 0.33
CA LYS A 123 20.78 12.78 0.03
C LYS A 123 21.72 12.44 -1.13
N THR A 124 21.67 13.17 -2.25
CA THR A 124 22.55 12.90 -3.39
C THR A 124 24.04 13.06 -3.05
N LYS A 125 24.40 14.05 -2.22
CA LYS A 125 25.79 14.23 -1.74
C LYS A 125 26.23 13.02 -0.90
N ILE A 126 25.40 12.58 0.04
CA ILE A 126 25.67 11.38 0.86
C ILE A 126 25.87 10.15 -0.04
N PHE A 127 24.96 9.93 -1.00
CA PHE A 127 25.04 8.79 -1.92
C PHE A 127 26.27 8.85 -2.84
N GLY A 128 26.69 10.06 -3.23
CA GLY A 128 27.93 10.27 -4.00
C GLY A 128 29.21 9.92 -3.22
N SER A 129 29.16 10.02 -1.88
CA SER A 129 30.31 9.74 -0.99
C SER A 129 30.35 8.32 -0.42
N LEU A 130 29.47 7.40 -0.85
CA LEU A 130 29.39 6.05 -0.26
C LEU A 130 30.65 5.20 -0.45
N ASN A 131 31.46 5.50 -1.47
CA ASN A 131 32.75 4.84 -1.66
C ASN A 131 33.70 5.01 -0.46
N LYS A 132 33.56 6.09 0.32
CA LYS A 132 34.35 6.35 1.54
C LYS A 132 34.01 5.41 2.69
N LEU A 133 32.85 4.74 2.64
CA LEU A 133 32.43 3.77 3.65
C LEU A 133 33.04 2.38 3.44
N LYS A 134 33.70 2.09 2.31
CA LYS A 134 34.15 0.73 1.93
C LYS A 134 35.04 0.04 2.97
N ASN A 135 35.86 0.81 3.69
CA ASN A 135 36.78 0.29 4.71
C ASN A 135 36.20 0.39 6.14
N THR A 136 34.90 0.64 6.26
CA THR A 136 34.20 0.77 7.54
C THR A 136 33.18 -0.34 7.70
N LYS A 137 32.68 -0.54 8.93
CA LYS A 137 31.55 -1.44 9.19
C LYS A 137 30.19 -0.82 8.81
N MET A 138 30.18 0.45 8.38
CA MET A 138 28.96 1.19 8.09
C MET A 138 28.53 1.03 6.65
N TYR A 139 27.22 0.97 6.45
CA TYR A 139 26.62 1.00 5.12
C TYR A 139 25.33 1.80 5.16
N ILE A 140 25.04 2.48 4.05
CA ILE A 140 23.86 3.34 3.89
C ILE A 140 23.03 2.83 2.73
N THR A 141 21.73 2.75 2.93
CA THR A 141 20.77 2.36 1.89
C THR A 141 19.59 3.32 1.82
N ASN A 142 18.84 3.24 0.73
CA ASN A 142 17.56 3.92 0.63
C ASN A 142 16.56 3.29 1.60
N ASP A 143 15.73 4.11 2.24
CA ASP A 143 14.53 3.63 2.93
C ASP A 143 13.50 3.20 1.87
N LEU A 144 13.41 1.90 1.64
CA LEU A 144 12.49 1.30 0.68
C LEU A 144 11.41 0.52 1.43
N ASN A 145 10.19 0.50 0.90
CA ASN A 145 9.17 -0.44 1.38
C ASN A 145 9.54 -1.88 1.00
N ALA A 146 8.88 -2.86 1.65
CA ALA A 146 9.19 -4.28 1.48
C ALA A 146 9.10 -4.76 0.02
N LYS A 147 8.12 -4.27 -0.75
CA LYS A 147 7.97 -4.65 -2.17
C LYS A 147 9.12 -4.12 -3.01
N ASP A 148 9.47 -2.85 -2.85
CA ASP A 148 10.58 -2.21 -3.58
C ASP A 148 11.94 -2.82 -3.18
N GLN A 149 12.11 -3.24 -1.92
CA GLN A 149 13.28 -4.01 -1.48
C GLN A 149 13.39 -5.36 -2.19
N LEU A 150 12.28 -6.10 -2.30
CA LEU A 150 12.25 -7.38 -3.02
C LEU A 150 12.60 -7.17 -4.51
N THR A 151 11.98 -6.19 -5.16
CA THR A 151 12.29 -5.84 -6.56
C THR A 151 13.78 -5.50 -6.74
N GLN A 152 14.35 -4.69 -5.84
CA GLN A 152 15.77 -4.35 -5.92
C GLN A 152 16.69 -5.56 -5.70
N LYS A 153 16.32 -6.51 -4.84
CA LYS A 153 17.07 -7.76 -4.67
C LYS A 153 17.04 -8.60 -5.95
N THR A 154 15.87 -8.73 -6.58
CA THR A 154 15.74 -9.47 -7.85
C THR A 154 16.54 -8.84 -8.99
N LEU A 155 16.63 -7.50 -9.05
CA LEU A 155 17.41 -6.81 -10.08
C LEU A 155 18.93 -6.86 -9.88
N ARG A 156 19.39 -7.24 -8.67
CA ARG A 156 20.81 -7.30 -8.30
C ARG A 156 21.38 -8.71 -8.26
N GLY A 157 20.50 -9.73 -8.25
CA GLY A 157 20.88 -11.14 -8.36
C GLY A 157 20.96 -11.55 -9.82
#